data_AF-A0A9C7EPN8-F1
#
_entry.id   AF-A0A9C7EPN8-F1
#
_cell.length_a   1.000
_cell.length_b   1.000
_cell.length_c   1.000
_cell.angle_alpha   90.00
_cell.angle_beta   90.00
_cell.angle_gamma   90.00
#
_symmetry.space_group_name_H-M   'P 1'
#
loop_
_entity.id
_entity.type
_entity.pdbx_description
1 polymer ?
#
loop_
_entity_poly.entity_id
_entity_poly.type
_entity_poly.pdbx_seq_one_letter_code
_entity_poly.pdbx_strand_id
1 'polypeptide(L)'
;MYLCNAFSGSMLSAIPTGEVRFCWISEEEARQLVRHGFVSAVGHPGTAQVFTSRFVREIVEPNRKFVQLKPGDSALIGQVMTRLPEGKVLSAEELQGVEIRWLYIEVYE
;
A
#
# COMPACT_ATOMS: atom_id res chain seq x y z
N MET A 1 9.11 1.04 -6.31
CA MET A 1 7.97 1.51 -5.51
C MET A 1 7.61 0.47 -4.45
N TYR A 2 7.31 0.90 -3.22
CA TYR A 2 6.78 0.03 -2.18
C TYR A 2 5.25 0.01 -2.20
N LEU A 3 4.62 -1.11 -1.85
CA LEU A 3 3.17 -1.19 -1.59
C LEU A 3 2.97 -1.41 -0.09
N CYS A 4 2.33 -0.45 0.58
CA CYS A 4 2.15 -0.45 2.03
C CYS A 4 0.66 -0.34 2.39
N ASN A 5 0.28 -0.86 3.56
CA ASN A 5 -1.08 -0.68 4.10
C ASN A 5 -1.22 0.58 4.97
N ALA A 6 -0.13 1.28 5.24
CA ALA A 6 -0.09 2.52 6.00
C ALA A 6 1.19 3.31 5.68
N PHE A 7 1.17 4.60 5.99
CA PHE A 7 2.35 5.44 6.03
C PHE A 7 2.72 5.74 7.49
N SER A 8 4.01 5.81 7.80
CA SER A 8 4.51 6.15 9.14
C SER A 8 5.72 7.07 9.02
N GLY A 9 5.82 8.07 9.90
CA GLY A 9 7.01 8.93 9.97
C GLY A 9 8.31 8.15 10.22
N SER A 10 8.24 6.96 10.83
CA SER A 10 9.40 6.06 10.98
C SER A 10 10.03 5.65 9.64
N MET A 11 9.25 5.63 8.56
CA MET A 11 9.73 5.34 7.21
C MET A 11 10.71 6.41 6.70
N LEU A 12 10.68 7.61 7.25
CA LEU A 12 11.53 8.75 6.87
C LEU A 12 12.72 8.95 7.82
N SER A 13 12.95 8.04 8.77
CA SER A 13 13.96 8.19 9.83
C SER A 13 15.40 8.41 9.35
N ALA A 14 15.72 8.06 8.09
CA ALA A 14 17.02 8.30 7.48
C ALA A 14 17.16 9.66 6.78
N ILE A 15 16.08 10.46 6.74
CA ILE A 15 16.01 11.72 5.99
C ILE A 15 16.01 12.87 7.01
N PRO A 16 17.15 13.56 7.20
CA PRO A 16 17.24 14.64 8.18
C PRO A 16 16.42 15.87 7.77
N THR A 17 16.34 16.14 6.48
CA THR A 17 15.56 17.20 5.84
C THR A 17 15.06 16.71 4.49
N GLY A 18 13.85 17.11 4.10
CA GLY A 18 13.31 16.84 2.78
C GLY A 18 11.80 17.04 2.71
N GLU A 19 11.24 16.79 1.55
CA GLU A 19 9.81 16.94 1.28
C GLU A 19 9.17 15.59 0.94
N VAL A 20 7.95 15.37 1.44
CA VAL A 20 7.13 14.24 1.00
C VAL A 20 5.89 14.79 0.33
N ARG A 21 5.72 14.45 -0.94
CA ARG A 21 4.50 14.78 -1.68
C ARG A 21 3.49 13.66 -1.49
N PHE A 22 2.26 14.06 -1.22
CA PHE A 22 1.11 13.18 -1.05
C PHE A 22 0.11 13.44 -2.18
N CYS A 23 -0.26 12.40 -2.92
CA CYS A 23 -1.25 12.49 -4.00
C CYS A 23 -2.30 11.38 -3.83
N TRP A 24 -3.54 11.77 -3.56
CA TRP A 24 -4.66 10.83 -3.62
C TRP A 24 -4.90 10.43 -5.07
N ILE A 25 -4.99 9.14 -5.32
CA ILE A 25 -5.17 8.58 -6.65
C ILE A 25 -6.38 7.65 -6.68
N SER A 26 -6.92 7.44 -7.88
CA SER A 26 -7.96 6.46 -8.15
C SER A 26 -7.44 5.02 -8.03
N GLU A 27 -8.36 4.06 -7.86
CA GLU A 27 -8.01 2.63 -7.89
C GLU A 27 -7.42 2.21 -9.25
N GLU A 28 -7.82 2.86 -10.35
CA GLU A 28 -7.27 2.56 -11.68
C GLU A 28 -5.81 3.04 -11.81
N GLU A 29 -5.48 4.23 -11.31
CA GLU A 29 -4.09 4.69 -11.25
C GLU A 29 -3.23 3.79 -10.36
N ALA A 30 -3.77 3.36 -9.21
CA ALA A 30 -3.09 2.41 -8.33
C ALA A 30 -2.80 1.07 -9.04
N ARG A 31 -3.76 0.54 -9.82
CA ARG A 31 -3.57 -0.65 -10.66
C ARG A 31 -2.51 -0.46 -11.73
N GLN A 32 -2.44 0.72 -12.34
CA GLN A 32 -1.41 1.02 -13.34
C GLN A 32 -0.02 1.05 -12.70
N LEU A 33 0.13 1.68 -11.53
CA LEU A 33 1.41 1.74 -10.82
C LEU A 33 1.96 0.37 -10.46
N VAL A 34 1.12 -0.55 -9.95
CA VAL A 34 1.58 -1.88 -9.54
C VAL A 34 2.03 -2.77 -10.70
N ARG A 35 1.54 -2.54 -11.93
CA ARG A 35 1.98 -3.29 -13.13
C ARG A 35 3.44 -3.04 -13.51
N HIS A 36 4.03 -1.94 -13.03
CA HIS A 36 5.46 -1.65 -13.20
C HIS A 36 6.35 -2.38 -12.18
N GLY A 37 5.76 -3.22 -11.33
CA GLY A 37 6.43 -3.94 -10.26
C GLY A 37 6.44 -3.15 -8.95
N PHE A 38 6.35 -3.88 -7.84
CA PHE A 38 6.35 -3.32 -6.50
C PHE A 38 7.03 -4.26 -5.51
N VAL A 39 7.46 -3.70 -4.38
CA VAL A 39 7.87 -4.49 -3.21
C VAL A 39 6.73 -4.45 -2.21
N SER A 40 6.09 -5.60 -1.95
CA SER A 40 5.06 -5.67 -0.91
C SER A 40 5.68 -5.43 0.48
N ALA A 41 5.07 -4.52 1.22
CA ALA A 41 5.28 -4.26 2.65
C ALA A 41 3.93 -4.24 3.39
N VAL A 42 2.96 -5.00 2.90
CA VAL A 42 1.63 -5.13 3.49
C VAL A 42 1.70 -6.07 4.69
N GLY A 43 1.53 -5.55 5.90
CA GLY A 43 1.80 -6.32 7.11
C GLY A 43 0.72 -7.33 7.55
N HIS A 44 -0.50 -7.24 7.01
CA HIS A 44 -1.63 -8.08 7.42
C HIS A 44 -2.16 -8.94 6.26
N PRO A 45 -2.30 -10.27 6.44
CA PRO A 45 -2.79 -11.18 5.39
C PRO A 45 -4.15 -10.77 4.81
N GLY A 46 -5.10 -10.34 5.65
CA GLY A 46 -6.41 -9.90 5.18
C GLY A 46 -6.32 -8.67 4.25
N THR A 47 -5.41 -7.74 4.54
CA THR A 47 -5.19 -6.57 3.67
C THR A 47 -4.53 -6.97 2.36
N ALA A 48 -3.58 -7.91 2.40
CA ALA A 48 -2.93 -8.45 1.22
C ALA A 48 -3.94 -9.17 0.29
N GLN A 49 -4.90 -9.92 0.87
CA GLN A 49 -6.01 -10.53 0.14
C GLN A 49 -6.92 -9.48 -0.51
N VAL A 50 -7.29 -8.44 0.23
CA VAL A 50 -8.08 -7.32 -0.30
C VAL A 50 -7.36 -6.67 -1.48
N PHE A 51 -6.07 -6.36 -1.36
CA PHE A 51 -5.31 -5.71 -2.45
C PHE A 51 -5.18 -6.62 -3.67
N THR A 52 -4.90 -7.91 -3.46
CA THR A 52 -4.86 -8.92 -4.53
C THR A 52 -6.18 -8.98 -5.30
N SER A 53 -7.32 -8.89 -4.60
CA SER A 53 -8.63 -8.86 -5.27
C SER A 53 -8.86 -7.60 -6.12
N ARG A 54 -8.15 -6.50 -5.85
CA ARG A 54 -8.25 -5.24 -6.62
C ARG A 54 -7.27 -5.17 -7.77
N PHE A 55 -6.09 -5.75 -7.62
CA PHE A 55 -5.00 -5.60 -8.57
C PHE A 55 -4.96 -6.70 -9.63
N VAL A 56 -6.12 -7.04 -10.22
CA VAL A 56 -6.32 -8.00 -11.32
C VAL A 56 -5.01 -8.47 -11.97
N ARG A 57 -4.58 -9.71 -11.65
CA ARG A 57 -3.34 -10.40 -12.09
C ARG A 57 -2.06 -10.15 -11.30
N GLU A 58 -2.06 -9.23 -10.33
CA GLU A 58 -0.95 -9.04 -9.39
C GLU A 58 -1.28 -9.70 -8.05
N ILE A 59 -0.34 -10.50 -7.54
CA ILE A 59 -0.46 -11.14 -6.21
C ILE A 59 0.28 -10.27 -5.19
N VAL A 60 -0.42 -9.87 -4.13
CA VAL A 60 0.16 -9.14 -3.02
C VAL A 60 0.43 -10.12 -1.89
N GLU A 61 1.71 -10.43 -1.67
CA GLU A 61 2.13 -11.27 -0.56
C GLU A 61 2.15 -10.47 0.76
N PRO A 62 1.65 -11.01 1.88
CA PRO A 62 1.81 -10.38 3.18
C PRO A 62 3.29 -10.35 3.56
N ASN A 63 3.82 -9.16 3.81
CA ASN A 63 5.21 -8.96 4.16
C ASN A 63 5.33 -7.85 5.20
N ARG A 64 5.61 -8.23 6.46
CA ARG A 64 5.91 -7.27 7.55
C ARG A 64 7.33 -6.74 7.44
N LYS A 65 7.64 -6.13 6.30
CA LYS A 65 8.92 -5.50 6.05
C LYS A 65 8.96 -4.12 6.69
N PHE A 66 10.06 -3.81 7.37
CA PHE A 66 10.34 -2.44 7.77
C PHE A 66 10.73 -1.64 6.50
N VAL A 67 9.93 -0.63 6.17
CA VAL A 67 10.18 0.24 5.01
C VAL A 67 10.93 1.47 5.48
N GLN A 68 12.06 1.76 4.84
CA GLN A 68 12.81 2.99 5.01
C GLN A 68 12.98 3.63 3.64
N LEU A 69 12.36 4.79 3.45
CA LEU A 69 12.35 5.54 2.21
C LEU A 69 13.56 6.48 2.17
N LYS A 70 14.04 6.75 0.96
CA LYS A 70 15.09 7.72 0.65
C LYS A 70 14.57 8.72 -0.39
N PRO A 71 15.23 9.88 -0.57
CA PRO A 71 14.95 10.75 -1.70
C PRO A 71 15.00 9.97 -3.02
N GLY A 72 14.00 10.18 -3.87
CA GLY A 72 13.79 9.42 -5.11
C GLY A 72 12.96 8.15 -4.96
N ASP A 73 12.68 7.68 -3.73
CA ASP A 73 11.76 6.56 -3.52
C ASP A 73 10.29 7.00 -3.61
N SER A 74 9.45 6.05 -3.99
CA SER A 74 8.00 6.19 -3.97
C SER A 74 7.32 4.99 -3.31
N ALA A 75 6.12 5.25 -2.77
CA ALA A 75 5.27 4.20 -2.24
C ALA A 75 3.80 4.43 -2.60
N LEU A 76 3.09 3.33 -2.82
CA LEU A 76 1.65 3.26 -2.93
C LEU A 76 1.09 2.79 -1.59
N ILE A 77 0.26 3.62 -0.96
CA ILE A 77 -0.37 3.33 0.32
C ILE A 77 -1.83 3.00 0.07
N GLY A 78 -2.23 1.76 0.39
CA GLY A 78 -3.63 1.36 0.42
C GLY A 78 -4.18 1.48 1.84
N GLN A 79 -5.08 2.42 2.07
CA GLN A 79 -5.75 2.57 3.35
C GLN A 79 -7.08 1.84 3.32
N VAL A 80 -7.15 0.71 4.04
CA VAL A 80 -8.41 0.01 4.28
C VAL A 80 -9.22 0.82 5.29
N MET A 81 -10.40 1.30 4.89
CA MET A 81 -11.21 2.23 5.70
C MET A 81 -12.04 1.53 6.78
N THR A 82 -12.04 0.19 6.79
CA THR A 82 -12.73 -0.64 7.78
C THR A 82 -11.73 -1.52 8.51
N ARG A 83 -12.03 -1.86 9.76
CA ARG A 83 -11.21 -2.84 10.49
C ARG A 83 -11.57 -4.24 9.98
N LEU A 84 -10.59 -4.92 9.40
CA LEU A 84 -10.77 -6.30 8.98
C LEU A 84 -10.74 -7.24 10.21
N PRO A 85 -11.59 -8.28 10.25
CA PRO A 85 -11.50 -9.32 11.26
C PRO A 85 -10.18 -10.08 11.16
N GLU A 86 -9.48 -10.25 12.29
CA GLU A 86 -8.22 -10.99 12.34
C GLU A 86 -8.47 -12.50 12.20
N GLY A 87 -7.66 -13.18 11.38
CA GLY A 87 -7.75 -14.63 11.17
C GLY A 87 -8.95 -15.12 10.35
N LYS A 88 -9.86 -14.22 9.92
CA LYS A 88 -10.98 -14.58 9.04
C LYS A 88 -10.55 -14.56 7.58
N VAL A 89 -10.89 -15.62 6.85
CA VAL A 89 -10.88 -15.63 5.39
C VAL A 89 -12.14 -14.94 4.89
N LEU A 90 -11.98 -13.86 4.13
CA LEU A 90 -13.09 -13.08 3.60
C LEU A 90 -13.67 -13.76 2.35
N SER A 91 -15.00 -13.68 2.17
CA SER A 91 -15.65 -14.08 0.92
C SER A 91 -15.33 -13.11 -0.23
N ALA A 92 -15.64 -13.50 -1.46
CA ALA A 92 -15.43 -12.63 -2.62
C ALA A 92 -16.25 -11.33 -2.52
N GLU A 93 -17.49 -11.43 -2.02
CA GLU A 93 -18.38 -10.28 -1.79
C GLU A 93 -17.83 -9.37 -0.70
N GLU A 94 -17.31 -9.95 0.40
CA GLU A 94 -16.69 -9.19 1.48
C GLU A 94 -15.47 -8.43 0.99
N LEU A 95 -14.60 -9.06 0.18
CA LEU A 95 -13.42 -8.41 -0.41
C LEU A 95 -13.79 -7.24 -1.33
N GLN A 96 -14.85 -7.38 -2.13
CA GLN A 96 -15.35 -6.31 -3.01
C GLN A 96 -16.00 -5.17 -2.23
N GLY A 97 -16.62 -5.45 -1.09
CA GLY A 97 -17.26 -4.44 -0.24
C GLY A 97 -16.30 -3.57 0.57
N VAL A 98 -15.01 -3.94 0.66
CA VAL A 98 -14.02 -3.17 1.43
C VAL A 98 -13.67 -1.86 0.72
N GLU A 99 -13.92 -0.71 1.35
CA GLU A 99 -13.44 0.58 0.83
C GLU A 99 -11.92 0.71 1.05
N ILE A 100 -11.22 1.09 -0.02
CA ILE A 100 -9.79 1.38 0.00
C ILE A 100 -9.57 2.79 -0.55
N ARG A 101 -8.76 3.59 0.16
CA ARG A 101 -8.24 4.84 -0.37
C ARG A 101 -6.78 4.68 -0.74
N TRP A 102 -6.44 5.11 -1.95
CA TRP A 102 -5.10 5.00 -2.50
C TRP A 102 -4.38 6.33 -2.44
N LEU A 103 -3.19 6.31 -1.86
CA LEU A 103 -2.34 7.46 -1.71
C LEU A 103 -0.97 7.11 -2.28
N TYR A 104 -0.56 7.83 -3.31
CA TYR A 104 0.79 7.75 -3.84
C TYR A 104 1.66 8.80 -3.15
N ILE A 105 2.85 8.38 -2.72
CA ILE A 105 3.83 9.25 -2.08
C ILE A 105 5.15 9.21 -2.82
N GLU A 106 5.81 10.37 -2.85
CA GLU A 106 7.15 10.55 -3.39
C GLU A 106 7.99 11.35 -2.40
N VAL A 107 9.23 10.92 -2.25
CA VAL A 107 10.18 11.51 -1.31
C VAL A 107 11.23 12.30 -2.08
N TYR A 108 11.47 13.53 -1.66
CA TYR A 108 12.40 14.47 -2.25
C TYR A 108 13.47 14.88 -1.22
N GLU A 109 14.60 15.39 -1.72
CA GLU A 109 15.67 15.98 -0.89
C GLU A 109 15.22 17.27 -0.18
#